data_AF-A0A812G0J4-F1
#
_entry.id   AF-A0A812G0J4-F1
#
_cell.length_a   1.000
_cell.length_b   1.000
_cell.length_c   1.000
_cell.angle_alpha   90.00
_cell.angle_beta   90.00
_cell.angle_gamma   90.00
#
_symmetry.space_group_name_H-M   'P 1'
#
loop_
_entity.id
_entity.type
_entity.pdbx_description
1 polymer ?
#
loop_
_entity_poly.entity_id
_entity_poly.type
_entity_poly.pdbx_seq_one_letter_code
_entity_poly.pdbx_strand_id
1 'polypeptide(L)'
;MAETTRFMLRYGGISYVDEVVWGRVFSDRRAQGEYPFDKVPVLYIDGRVVAQSYPTDPAACAASDAIFEMAQELCTINPMINCYTGREFAQVKHWYFSTLPRHLANIERLLKDDFFGGASPSHADFNVYHHLANARLVEPQCIPDALGLWMEKMEAIPSLQSYLKERPELVGIGEDPGLVDKAGRFLAQRHPEGRCLLVEGRFVFDEE
;
A
#
# COMPACT_ATOMS: atom_id res chain seq x y z
N MET A 1 2.48 3.51 2.25
CA MET A 1 1.57 2.94 3.28
C MET A 1 0.08 3.12 2.95
N ALA A 2 -0.33 4.06 2.08
CA ALA A 2 -1.75 4.29 1.74
C ALA A 2 -2.25 3.61 0.44
N GLU A 3 -1.42 2.77 -0.19
CA GLU A 3 -1.67 2.21 -1.53
C GLU A 3 -2.99 1.43 -1.63
N THR A 4 -3.30 0.57 -0.65
CA THR A 4 -4.55 -0.20 -0.64
C THR A 4 -5.78 0.71 -0.77
N THR A 5 -5.82 1.81 0.01
CA THR A 5 -6.91 2.80 -0.06
C THR A 5 -6.96 3.47 -1.43
N ARG A 6 -5.81 3.85 -1.99
CA ARG A 6 -5.74 4.46 -3.33
C ARG A 6 -6.24 3.50 -4.41
N PHE A 7 -5.87 2.23 -4.36
CA PHE A 7 -6.37 1.20 -5.28
C PHE A 7 -7.89 1.10 -5.22
N MET A 8 -8.46 1.04 -4.00
CA MET A 8 -9.91 0.97 -3.81
C MET A 8 -10.64 2.19 -4.35
N LEU A 9 -10.16 3.40 -4.04
CA LEU A 9 -10.77 4.64 -4.53
C LEU A 9 -10.73 4.74 -6.06
N ARG A 10 -9.59 4.36 -6.67
CA ARG A 10 -9.42 4.31 -8.13
C ARG A 10 -10.32 3.26 -8.77
N TYR A 11 -10.44 2.07 -8.17
CA TYR A 11 -11.33 1.02 -8.64
C TYR A 11 -12.80 1.42 -8.56
N GLY A 12 -13.21 2.09 -7.49
CA GLY A 12 -14.57 2.62 -7.32
C GLY A 12 -14.87 3.88 -8.15
N GLY A 13 -13.90 4.44 -8.88
CA GLY A 13 -14.06 5.71 -9.60
C GLY A 13 -14.33 6.91 -8.70
N ILE A 14 -13.88 6.85 -7.45
CA ILE A 14 -14.10 7.88 -6.42
C ILE A 14 -12.99 8.93 -6.53
N SER A 15 -13.36 10.20 -6.72
CA SER A 15 -12.41 11.31 -6.68
C SER A 15 -11.97 11.59 -5.24
N TYR A 16 -10.69 11.91 -5.06
CA TYR A 16 -10.11 12.24 -3.75
C TYR A 16 -8.96 13.23 -3.88
N VAL A 17 -8.64 13.90 -2.77
CA VAL A 17 -7.41 14.69 -2.60
C VAL A 17 -6.43 13.86 -1.79
N ASP A 18 -5.22 13.68 -2.30
CA ASP A 18 -4.17 12.87 -1.66
C ASP A 18 -3.09 13.78 -1.08
N GLU A 19 -3.19 14.09 0.22
CA GLU A 19 -2.16 14.82 0.94
C GLU A 19 -1.12 13.84 1.49
N VAL A 20 0.13 14.02 1.06
CA VAL A 20 1.29 13.30 1.58
C VAL A 20 1.95 14.18 2.63
N VAL A 21 2.14 13.65 3.84
CA VAL A 21 2.77 14.35 4.98
C VAL A 21 3.91 13.51 5.54
N TRP A 22 5.02 14.16 5.92
CA TRP A 22 6.16 13.47 6.53
C TRP A 22 6.94 14.38 7.48
N GLY A 23 7.85 13.79 8.27
CA GLY A 23 8.71 14.52 9.21
C GLY A 23 7.92 15.30 10.27
N ARG A 24 8.32 16.56 10.48
CA ARG A 24 7.76 17.44 11.50
C ARG A 24 6.32 17.85 11.22
N VAL A 25 5.91 18.01 9.97
CA VAL A 25 4.50 18.27 9.65
C VAL A 25 3.63 17.12 10.15
N PHE A 26 4.02 15.87 9.89
CA PHE A 26 3.34 14.70 10.45
C PHE A 26 3.39 14.70 11.99
N SER A 27 4.57 14.93 12.58
CA SER A 27 4.77 14.83 14.02
C SER A 27 4.00 15.89 14.82
N ASP A 28 3.93 17.12 14.31
CA ASP A 28 3.22 18.23 14.94
C ASP A 28 1.70 18.01 14.87
N ARG A 29 1.16 17.61 13.71
CA ARG A 29 -0.27 17.26 13.55
C ARG A 29 -0.68 16.08 14.43
N ARG A 30 0.18 15.06 14.54
CA ARG A 30 0.01 13.94 15.47
C ARG A 30 -0.06 14.43 16.92
N ALA A 31 0.87 15.27 17.35
CA ALA A 31 0.89 15.81 18.71
C ALA A 31 -0.33 16.69 19.05
N GLN A 32 -0.98 17.26 18.02
CA GLN A 32 -2.23 18.02 18.15
C GLN A 32 -3.48 17.13 18.16
N GLY A 33 -3.34 15.81 17.98
CA GLY A 33 -4.47 14.87 17.95
C GLY A 33 -5.26 14.88 16.63
N GLU A 34 -4.66 15.35 15.53
CA GLU A 34 -5.32 15.38 14.21
C GLU A 34 -5.59 13.96 13.68
N TYR A 35 -4.78 12.98 14.08
CA TYR A 35 -4.92 11.59 13.62
C TYR A 35 -5.56 10.72 14.70
N PRO A 36 -6.70 10.07 14.43
CA PRO A 36 -7.45 9.28 15.43
C PRO A 36 -6.64 8.20 16.15
N PHE A 37 -5.62 7.65 15.48
CA PHE A 37 -4.75 6.60 16.01
C PHE A 37 -3.27 6.97 15.95
N ASP A 38 -2.95 8.27 15.92
CA ASP A 38 -1.57 8.78 15.81
C ASP A 38 -0.82 8.31 14.56
N LYS A 39 -1.57 7.87 13.54
CA LYS A 39 -1.07 7.19 12.34
C LYS A 39 -1.81 7.68 11.10
N VAL A 40 -1.11 7.56 9.98
CA VAL A 40 -1.64 7.70 8.61
C VAL A 40 -1.68 6.32 7.93
N PRO A 41 -2.51 6.10 6.89
CA PRO A 41 -3.44 7.06 6.27
C PRO A 41 -4.66 7.40 7.12
N VAL A 42 -5.25 8.58 6.87
CA VAL A 42 -6.57 9.00 7.39
C VAL A 42 -7.43 9.41 6.20
N LEU A 43 -8.68 8.97 6.17
CA LEU A 43 -9.65 9.33 5.14
C LEU A 43 -10.72 10.26 5.73
N TYR A 44 -10.91 11.42 5.09
CA TYR A 44 -11.95 12.39 5.44
C TYR A 44 -13.04 12.35 4.36
N ILE A 45 -14.31 12.15 4.73
CA ILE A 45 -15.46 12.12 3.80
C ILE A 45 -16.47 13.16 4.26
N ASP A 46 -16.64 14.26 3.52
CA ASP A 46 -17.63 15.32 3.84
C ASP A 46 -17.63 15.76 5.32
N GLY A 47 -16.43 15.90 5.92
CA GLY A 47 -16.26 16.25 7.34
C GLY A 47 -16.61 15.13 8.34
N ARG A 48 -16.92 13.92 7.87
CA ARG A 48 -17.16 12.71 8.65
C ARG A 48 -16.06 11.67 8.40
N VAL A 49 -15.70 10.94 9.45
CA VAL A 49 -14.81 9.78 9.36
C VAL A 49 -15.68 8.57 9.04
N VAL A 50 -15.40 7.89 7.91
CA VAL A 50 -16.06 6.64 7.56
C VAL A 50 -15.00 5.59 7.27
N ALA A 51 -15.16 4.39 7.85
CA ALA A 51 -14.31 3.25 7.60
C ALA A 51 -15.03 2.23 6.71
N GLN A 52 -14.37 1.86 5.61
CA GLN A 52 -14.54 0.69 4.71
C GLN A 52 -15.90 0.47 4.02
N SER A 53 -15.84 0.13 2.72
CA SER A 53 -16.99 -0.37 1.94
C SER A 53 -17.01 -1.89 1.99
N TYR A 54 -18.08 -2.46 2.55
CA TYR A 54 -18.23 -3.90 2.74
C TYR A 54 -19.10 -4.55 1.64
N PRO A 55 -18.87 -5.84 1.32
CA PRO A 55 -19.85 -6.66 0.62
C PRO A 55 -21.21 -6.63 1.33
N THR A 56 -22.31 -6.80 0.59
CA THR A 56 -23.67 -6.80 1.17
C THR A 56 -24.03 -8.11 1.86
N ASP A 57 -23.35 -9.21 1.53
CA ASP A 57 -23.48 -10.50 2.23
C ASP A 57 -22.52 -10.56 3.44
N PRO A 58 -23.02 -10.76 4.67
CA PRO A 58 -22.18 -10.84 5.87
C PRO A 58 -21.13 -11.96 5.83
N ALA A 59 -21.42 -13.10 5.20
CA ALA A 59 -20.45 -14.21 5.13
C ALA A 59 -19.29 -13.86 4.18
N ALA A 60 -19.59 -13.28 3.02
CA ALA A 60 -18.59 -12.74 2.10
C ALA A 60 -17.77 -11.60 2.74
N CYS A 61 -18.41 -10.73 3.53
CA CYS A 61 -17.73 -9.70 4.32
C CYS A 61 -16.70 -10.32 5.28
N ALA A 62 -17.13 -11.25 6.12
CA ALA A 62 -16.26 -11.90 7.09
C ALA A 62 -15.11 -12.68 6.43
N ALA A 63 -15.34 -13.29 5.26
CA ALA A 63 -14.30 -13.95 4.49
C ALA A 63 -13.26 -12.97 3.95
N SER A 64 -13.69 -11.82 3.41
CA SER A 64 -12.80 -10.75 2.93
C SER A 64 -11.98 -10.17 4.08
N ASP A 65 -12.61 -9.87 5.22
CA ASP A 65 -11.94 -9.33 6.41
C ASP A 65 -10.89 -10.30 6.94
N ALA A 66 -11.19 -11.61 7.02
CA ALA A 66 -10.22 -12.61 7.47
C ALA A 66 -8.96 -12.64 6.58
N ILE A 67 -9.11 -12.42 5.28
CA ILE A 67 -7.98 -12.36 4.33
C ILE A 67 -7.23 -11.04 4.50
N PHE A 68 -7.94 -9.92 4.69
CA PHE A 68 -7.33 -8.63 4.98
C PHE A 68 -6.48 -8.67 6.26
N GLU A 69 -7.00 -9.27 7.33
CA GLU A 69 -6.31 -9.43 8.61
C GLU A 69 -5.09 -10.35 8.48
N MET A 70 -5.22 -11.48 7.78
CA MET A 70 -4.06 -12.36 7.51
C MET A 70 -2.98 -11.61 6.71
N ALA A 71 -3.36 -10.74 5.77
CA ALA A 71 -2.41 -9.93 5.01
C ALA A 71 -1.66 -8.90 5.90
N GLN A 72 -2.17 -8.55 7.08
CA GLN A 72 -1.43 -7.70 8.03
C GLN A 72 -0.16 -8.38 8.55
N GLU A 73 -0.04 -9.71 8.51
CA GLU A 73 1.21 -10.42 8.82
C GLU A 73 2.34 -10.04 7.84
N LEU A 74 1.98 -9.57 6.64
CA LEU A 74 2.93 -9.11 5.63
C LEU A 74 3.26 -7.61 5.77
N CYS A 75 2.64 -6.88 6.69
CA CYS A 75 2.71 -5.43 6.74
C CYS A 75 4.13 -4.88 6.97
N THR A 76 5.03 -5.66 7.56
CA THR A 76 6.44 -5.32 7.81
C THR A 76 7.19 -4.96 6.52
N ILE A 77 6.73 -5.43 5.34
CA ILE A 77 7.29 -5.01 4.06
C ILE A 77 7.24 -3.47 3.89
N ASN A 78 6.23 -2.81 4.45
CA ASN A 78 6.05 -1.36 4.31
C ASN A 78 7.17 -0.57 4.99
N PRO A 79 7.42 -0.67 6.31
CA PRO A 79 8.54 0.02 6.94
C PRO A 79 9.90 -0.50 6.44
N MET A 80 10.00 -1.75 5.99
CA MET A 80 11.25 -2.27 5.43
C MET A 80 11.70 -1.51 4.19
N ILE A 81 10.80 -1.25 3.24
CA ILE A 81 11.15 -0.54 2.01
C ILE A 81 11.15 0.99 2.17
N ASN A 82 10.47 1.51 3.20
CA ASN A 82 10.25 2.95 3.40
C ASN A 82 10.97 3.55 4.62
N CYS A 83 11.73 2.80 5.41
CA CYS A 83 12.30 3.35 6.64
C CYS A 83 13.65 2.73 6.95
N TYR A 84 13.73 1.40 6.92
CA TYR A 84 14.91 0.68 7.36
C TYR A 84 16.06 0.83 6.36
N THR A 85 17.25 1.03 6.90
CA THR A 85 18.48 1.24 6.12
C THR A 85 19.64 0.44 6.71
N GLY A 86 20.62 0.07 5.89
CA GLY A 86 21.85 -0.59 6.32
C GLY A 86 21.61 -1.90 7.07
N ARG A 87 22.17 -2.02 8.29
CA ARG A 87 22.10 -3.26 9.08
C ARG A 87 20.67 -3.65 9.46
N GLU A 88 19.84 -2.68 9.82
CA GLU A 88 18.44 -2.93 10.19
C GLU A 88 17.65 -3.48 9.01
N PHE A 89 17.80 -2.87 7.83
CA PHE A 89 17.21 -3.36 6.59
C PHE A 89 17.61 -4.81 6.32
N ALA A 90 18.91 -5.13 6.40
CA ALA A 90 19.40 -6.49 6.15
C ALA A 90 18.80 -7.52 7.13
N GLN A 91 18.67 -7.18 8.41
CA GLN A 91 18.09 -8.07 9.42
C GLN A 91 16.59 -8.29 9.21
N VAL A 92 15.84 -7.22 8.98
CA VAL A 92 14.39 -7.31 8.75
C VAL A 92 14.10 -8.04 7.44
N LYS A 93 14.86 -7.76 6.38
CA LYS A 93 14.78 -8.48 5.10
C LYS A 93 14.99 -9.98 5.30
N HIS A 94 16.05 -10.38 6.00
CA HIS A 94 16.30 -11.80 6.26
C HIS A 94 15.14 -12.47 7.00
N TRP A 95 14.65 -11.86 8.08
CA TRP A 95 13.53 -12.39 8.85
C TRP A 95 12.25 -12.47 8.01
N TYR A 96 11.89 -11.40 7.30
CA TYR A 96 10.68 -11.32 6.49
C TYR A 96 10.66 -12.44 5.43
N PHE A 97 11.71 -12.56 4.63
CA PHE A 97 11.76 -13.56 3.56
C PHE A 97 11.95 -15.00 4.07
N SER A 98 12.42 -15.20 5.31
CA SER A 98 12.46 -16.52 5.94
C SER A 98 11.07 -17.05 6.31
N THR A 99 10.12 -16.16 6.60
CA THR A 99 8.75 -16.51 7.04
C THR A 99 7.73 -16.44 5.90
N LEU A 100 8.00 -15.60 4.88
CA LEU A 100 7.15 -15.35 3.74
C LEU A 100 6.57 -16.62 3.07
N PRO A 101 7.33 -17.70 2.80
CA PRO A 101 6.79 -18.88 2.12
C PRO A 101 5.57 -19.49 2.80
N ARG A 102 5.53 -19.50 4.13
CA ARG A 102 4.39 -20.02 4.90
C ARG A 102 3.15 -19.15 4.73
N HIS A 103 3.32 -17.83 4.71
CA HIS A 103 2.22 -16.90 4.49
C HIS A 103 1.69 -17.00 3.05
N LEU A 104 2.57 -17.12 2.06
CA LEU A 104 2.18 -17.32 0.65
C LEU A 104 1.37 -18.60 0.46
N ALA A 105 1.79 -19.72 1.07
CA ALA A 105 1.02 -20.96 1.02
C ALA A 105 -0.38 -20.83 1.66
N ASN A 106 -0.51 -20.04 2.73
CA ASN A 106 -1.82 -19.77 3.34
C ASN A 106 -2.70 -18.92 2.43
N ILE A 107 -2.15 -17.88 1.80
CA ILE A 107 -2.84 -17.00 0.86
C ILE A 107 -3.34 -17.80 -0.35
N GLU A 108 -2.46 -18.60 -0.95
CA GLU A 108 -2.77 -19.41 -2.12
C GLU A 108 -3.92 -20.39 -1.84
N ARG A 109 -3.93 -21.02 -0.65
CA ARG A 109 -5.03 -21.90 -0.23
C ARG A 109 -6.39 -21.19 -0.08
N LEU A 110 -6.38 -19.89 0.21
CA LEU A 110 -7.60 -19.08 0.37
C LEU A 110 -8.10 -18.52 -0.96
N LEU A 111 -7.25 -18.45 -1.99
CA LEU A 111 -7.63 -18.02 -3.33
C LEU A 111 -8.36 -19.16 -4.05
N LYS A 112 -9.69 -19.06 -4.11
CA LYS A 112 -10.56 -20.11 -4.70
C LYS A 112 -11.10 -19.76 -6.09
N ASP A 113 -11.20 -18.48 -6.38
CA ASP A 113 -11.75 -17.93 -7.62
C ASP A 113 -10.70 -17.01 -8.29
N ASP A 114 -11.14 -16.18 -9.25
CA ASP A 114 -10.27 -15.18 -9.88
C ASP A 114 -9.74 -14.14 -8.87
N PHE A 115 -10.54 -13.83 -7.85
CA PHE A 115 -10.23 -12.92 -6.75
C PHE A 115 -10.74 -13.50 -5.42
N PHE A 116 -10.25 -12.99 -4.29
CA PHE A 116 -10.83 -13.29 -2.98
C PHE A 116 -12.27 -12.80 -2.86
N GLY A 117 -12.61 -11.72 -3.58
CA GLY A 117 -14.00 -11.25 -3.75
C GLY A 117 -14.85 -12.08 -4.74
N GLY A 118 -14.34 -13.20 -5.24
CA GLY A 118 -15.00 -14.03 -6.26
C GLY A 118 -14.73 -13.52 -7.67
N ALA A 119 -15.77 -13.03 -8.36
CA ALA A 119 -15.68 -12.56 -9.74
C ALA A 119 -15.08 -11.14 -9.89
N SER A 120 -14.91 -10.42 -8.79
CA SER A 120 -14.35 -9.06 -8.79
C SER A 120 -13.47 -8.87 -7.54
N PRO A 121 -12.43 -8.01 -7.60
CA PRO A 121 -11.57 -7.79 -6.45
C PRO A 121 -12.34 -7.16 -5.28
N SER A 122 -12.00 -7.60 -4.09
CA SER A 122 -12.39 -7.00 -2.82
C SER A 122 -11.27 -6.11 -2.28
N HIS A 123 -11.52 -5.43 -1.16
CA HIS A 123 -10.47 -4.66 -0.46
C HIS A 123 -9.29 -5.55 -0.02
N ALA A 124 -9.56 -6.83 0.30
CA ALA A 124 -8.54 -7.81 0.66
C ALA A 124 -7.60 -8.13 -0.51
N ASP A 125 -8.13 -8.22 -1.74
CA ASP A 125 -7.32 -8.43 -2.95
C ASP A 125 -6.30 -7.31 -3.14
N PHE A 126 -6.75 -6.06 -3.04
CA PHE A 126 -5.87 -4.89 -3.15
C PHE A 126 -4.81 -4.86 -2.03
N ASN A 127 -5.16 -5.28 -0.82
CA ASN A 127 -4.22 -5.30 0.30
C ASN A 127 -3.15 -6.39 0.14
N VAL A 128 -3.55 -7.60 -0.23
CA VAL A 128 -2.61 -8.69 -0.53
C VAL A 128 -1.71 -8.28 -1.70
N TYR A 129 -2.29 -7.74 -2.77
CA TYR A 129 -1.54 -7.32 -3.96
C TYR A 129 -0.47 -6.29 -3.59
N HIS A 130 -0.83 -5.28 -2.80
CA HIS A 130 0.10 -4.26 -2.29
C HIS A 130 1.32 -4.88 -1.61
N HIS A 131 1.10 -5.80 -0.68
CA HIS A 131 2.19 -6.43 0.06
C HIS A 131 3.06 -7.32 -0.83
N LEU A 132 2.48 -8.09 -1.74
CA LEU A 132 3.25 -8.95 -2.66
C LEU A 132 4.02 -8.15 -3.69
N ALA A 133 3.44 -7.07 -4.23
CA ALA A 133 4.12 -6.15 -5.14
C ALA A 133 5.35 -5.53 -4.46
N ASN A 134 5.21 -5.09 -3.22
CA ASN A 134 6.34 -4.58 -2.43
C ASN A 134 7.40 -5.65 -2.13
N ALA A 135 7.00 -6.90 -1.90
CA ALA A 135 7.95 -8.00 -1.72
C ALA A 135 8.77 -8.24 -3.00
N ARG A 136 8.14 -8.19 -4.18
CA ARG A 136 8.82 -8.33 -5.49
C ARG A 136 9.80 -7.20 -5.78
N LEU A 137 9.60 -5.99 -5.23
CA LEU A 137 10.59 -4.91 -5.35
C LEU A 137 11.92 -5.27 -4.67
N VAL A 138 11.89 -6.11 -3.63
CA VAL A 138 13.06 -6.45 -2.82
C VAL A 138 13.66 -7.79 -3.20
N GLU A 139 12.82 -8.77 -3.53
CA GLU A 139 13.20 -10.10 -4.01
C GLU A 139 12.29 -10.50 -5.19
N PRO A 140 12.70 -10.27 -6.45
CA PRO A 140 11.82 -10.43 -7.62
C PRO A 140 11.23 -11.83 -7.81
N GLN A 141 11.89 -12.86 -7.29
CA GLN A 141 11.51 -14.27 -7.41
C GLN A 141 10.86 -14.83 -6.13
N CYS A 142 10.46 -13.98 -5.19
CA CYS A 142 9.90 -14.44 -3.91
C CYS A 142 8.44 -14.94 -3.98
N ILE A 143 7.75 -14.70 -5.09
CA ILE A 143 6.33 -15.04 -5.27
C ILE A 143 6.22 -16.30 -6.14
N PRO A 144 5.50 -17.35 -5.71
CA PRO A 144 5.28 -18.55 -6.51
C PRO A 144 4.37 -18.26 -7.70
N ASP A 145 4.49 -19.07 -8.75
CA ASP A 145 3.82 -18.88 -10.04
C ASP A 145 2.29 -18.71 -9.91
N ALA A 146 1.63 -19.49 -9.06
CA ALA A 146 0.18 -19.41 -8.87
C ALA A 146 -0.27 -18.01 -8.39
N LEU A 147 0.45 -17.45 -7.41
CA LEU A 147 0.20 -16.08 -6.94
C LEU A 147 0.72 -15.04 -7.94
N GLY A 148 1.77 -15.35 -8.71
CA GLY A 148 2.23 -14.52 -9.82
C GLY A 148 1.15 -14.30 -10.87
N LEU A 149 0.48 -15.37 -11.31
CA LEU A 149 -0.65 -15.31 -12.25
C LEU A 149 -1.83 -14.53 -11.68
N TRP A 150 -2.11 -14.67 -10.38
CA TRP A 150 -3.13 -13.85 -9.72
C TRP A 150 -2.75 -12.37 -9.68
N MET A 151 -1.48 -12.04 -9.40
CA MET A 151 -0.99 -10.65 -9.47
C MET A 151 -1.12 -10.07 -10.89
N GLU A 152 -0.86 -10.86 -11.93
CA GLU A 152 -1.07 -10.44 -13.32
C GLU A 152 -2.55 -10.12 -13.60
N LYS A 153 -3.49 -10.92 -13.06
CA LYS A 153 -4.93 -10.61 -13.14
C LYS A 153 -5.28 -9.30 -12.45
N MET A 154 -4.72 -9.05 -11.25
CA MET A 154 -4.88 -7.77 -10.57
C MET A 154 -4.35 -6.62 -11.43
N GLU A 155 -3.14 -6.75 -11.97
CA GLU A 155 -2.48 -5.74 -12.81
C GLU A 155 -3.18 -5.51 -14.16
N ALA A 156 -3.99 -6.45 -14.63
CA ALA A 156 -4.83 -6.31 -15.81
C ALA A 156 -6.09 -5.47 -15.55
N ILE A 157 -6.46 -5.19 -14.30
CA ILE A 157 -7.60 -4.34 -13.96
C ILE A 157 -7.32 -2.91 -14.45
N PRO A 158 -8.15 -2.32 -15.33
CA PRO A 158 -7.81 -1.05 -15.98
C PRO A 158 -7.47 0.10 -15.03
N SER A 159 -8.22 0.24 -13.93
CA SER A 159 -8.00 1.29 -12.93
C SER A 159 -6.69 1.09 -12.16
N LEU A 160 -6.35 -0.17 -11.82
CA LEU A 160 -5.10 -0.50 -11.16
C LEU A 160 -3.93 -0.28 -12.13
N GLN A 161 -4.04 -0.77 -13.36
CA GLN A 161 -3.02 -0.59 -14.39
C GLN A 161 -2.70 0.89 -14.65
N SER A 162 -3.72 1.74 -14.77
CA SER A 162 -3.54 3.19 -14.92
C SER A 162 -2.83 3.77 -13.70
N TYR A 163 -3.29 3.43 -12.49
CA TYR A 163 -2.68 3.92 -11.27
C TYR A 163 -1.22 3.50 -11.11
N LEU A 164 -0.87 2.24 -11.43
CA LEU A 164 0.50 1.74 -11.36
C LEU A 164 1.45 2.46 -12.33
N LYS A 165 0.96 2.93 -13.49
CA LYS A 165 1.72 3.74 -14.45
C LYS A 165 1.89 5.20 -14.01
N GLU A 166 1.06 5.67 -13.10
CA GLU A 166 1.05 7.07 -12.63
C GLU A 166 1.77 7.23 -11.30
N ARG A 167 1.66 6.27 -10.39
CA ARG A 167 2.12 6.43 -9.01
C ARG A 167 3.63 6.70 -8.94
N PRO A 168 4.09 7.47 -7.92
CA PRO A 168 5.51 7.63 -7.66
C PRO A 168 6.22 6.28 -7.45
N GLU A 169 7.43 6.18 -7.99
CA GLU A 169 8.29 5.01 -7.85
C GLU A 169 9.10 5.07 -6.56
N LEU A 170 9.24 3.93 -5.88
CA LEU A 170 10.11 3.82 -4.72
C LEU A 170 11.55 3.57 -5.16
N VAL A 171 12.48 4.38 -4.67
CA VAL A 171 13.91 4.30 -4.98
C VAL A 171 14.73 4.25 -3.68
N GLY A 172 16.01 3.85 -3.78
CA GLY A 172 16.94 3.89 -2.65
C GLY A 172 16.66 2.90 -1.51
N ILE A 173 15.89 1.84 -1.78
CA ILE A 173 15.48 0.84 -0.78
C ILE A 173 16.70 0.28 -0.03
N GLY A 174 16.68 0.38 1.30
CA GLY A 174 17.75 -0.13 2.17
C GLY A 174 18.95 0.81 2.34
N GLU A 175 19.01 1.93 1.62
CA GLU A 175 20.11 2.91 1.70
C GLU A 175 19.59 4.31 2.06
N ASP A 176 18.85 4.95 1.14
CA ASP A 176 18.20 6.24 1.32
C ASP A 176 16.83 6.22 0.62
N PRO A 177 15.83 5.56 1.23
CA PRO A 177 14.55 5.35 0.59
C PRO A 177 13.79 6.66 0.35
N GLY A 178 13.15 6.75 -0.81
CA GLY A 178 12.39 7.92 -1.22
C GLY A 178 11.51 7.62 -2.44
N LEU A 179 10.75 8.62 -2.86
CA LEU A 179 9.82 8.48 -3.98
C LEU A 179 10.26 9.38 -5.15
N VAL A 180 10.11 8.88 -6.38
CA VAL A 180 10.29 9.68 -7.59
C VAL A 180 8.95 9.76 -8.31
N ASP A 181 8.45 10.97 -8.50
CA ASP A 181 7.19 11.17 -9.20
C ASP A 181 7.33 11.06 -10.74
N LYS A 182 6.21 11.14 -11.45
CA LYS A 182 6.16 11.02 -12.92
C LYS A 182 6.95 12.13 -13.66
N ALA A 183 7.28 13.22 -13.00
CA ALA A 183 8.10 14.30 -13.54
C ALA A 183 9.59 14.16 -13.18
N GLY A 184 9.99 13.07 -12.51
CA GLY A 184 11.35 12.84 -12.04
C GLY A 184 11.69 13.62 -10.77
N ARG A 185 10.69 14.20 -10.08
CA ARG A 185 10.92 14.90 -8.81
C ARG A 185 11.09 13.89 -7.70
N PHE A 186 12.22 13.98 -7.00
CA PHE A 186 12.51 13.17 -5.83
C PHE A 186 11.88 13.77 -4.56
N LEU A 187 11.25 12.91 -3.77
CA LEU A 187 10.74 13.19 -2.43
C LEU A 187 11.47 12.26 -1.47
N ALA A 188 12.38 12.84 -0.70
CA ALA A 188 13.11 12.15 0.34
C ALA A 188 12.18 11.82 1.51
N GLN A 189 12.39 10.69 2.18
CA GLN A 189 11.64 10.37 3.40
C GLN A 189 12.10 11.13 4.63
N ARG A 190 13.36 11.58 4.66
CA ARG A 190 13.98 12.19 5.84
C ARG A 190 14.06 13.71 5.74
N HIS A 191 14.71 14.25 4.71
CA HIS A 191 14.91 15.69 4.54
C HIS A 191 14.88 16.13 3.07
N PRO A 192 14.24 17.26 2.73
CA PRO A 192 13.48 18.14 3.62
C PRO A 192 12.19 17.46 4.11
N GLU A 193 11.64 17.95 5.22
CA GLU A 193 10.37 17.49 5.80
C GLU A 193 9.23 18.39 5.29
N GLY A 194 8.01 17.86 5.16
CA GLY A 194 6.93 18.69 4.63
C GLY A 194 5.63 17.97 4.35
N ARG A 195 4.86 18.62 3.48
CA ARG A 195 3.63 18.09 2.89
C ARG A 195 3.56 18.45 1.41
N CYS A 196 2.87 17.64 0.64
CA CYS A 196 2.50 17.94 -0.73
C CYS A 196 1.19 17.23 -1.11
N LEU A 197 0.58 17.67 -2.20
CA LEU A 197 -0.48 16.91 -2.84
C LEU A 197 0.10 15.95 -3.87
N LEU A 198 -0.42 14.73 -3.93
CA LEU A 198 -0.16 13.80 -5.02
C LEU A 198 -1.28 13.94 -6.05
N VAL A 199 -0.98 14.60 -7.18
CA VAL A 199 -1.95 14.88 -8.25
C VAL A 199 -1.47 14.23 -9.53
N GLU A 200 -2.22 13.26 -10.05
CA GLU A 200 -1.92 12.56 -11.31
C GLU A 200 -0.48 12.00 -11.38
N GLY A 201 0.01 11.50 -10.25
CA GLY A 201 1.36 10.95 -10.15
C GLY A 201 2.47 11.98 -9.98
N ARG A 202 2.14 13.23 -9.63
CA ARG A 202 3.10 14.32 -9.42
C ARG A 202 2.98 14.92 -8.02
N PHE A 203 4.11 15.27 -7.43
CA PHE A 203 4.13 16.00 -6.16
C PHE A 203 3.92 17.49 -6.41
N VAL A 204 2.80 18.03 -5.93
CA VAL A 204 2.45 19.45 -5.98
C VAL A 204 2.61 20.03 -4.57
N PHE A 205 3.59 20.92 -4.42
CA PHE A 205 3.83 21.63 -3.17
C PHE A 205 3.04 22.95 -3.22
N ASP A 206 2.57 23.43 -2.08
CA ASP A 206 2.04 24.79 -2.00
C ASP A 206 3.15 25.76 -2.44
N GLU A 207 2.81 26.76 -3.26
CA GLU A 207 3.73 27.87 -3.50
C GLU A 207 3.88 28.65 -2.17
N GLU A 208 5.11 28.75 -1.65
CA GLU A 208 5.44 29.57 -0.47
C GLU A 208 5.20 31.07 -0.74
#